data_AF-A0A660TTD4-F1
#
_entry.id   AF-A0A660TTD4-F1
#
_cell.length_a   1.000
_cell.length_b   1.000
_cell.length_c   1.000
_cell.angle_alpha   90.00
_cell.angle_beta   90.00
_cell.angle_gamma   90.00
#
_symmetry.space_group_name_H-M   'P 1'
#
loop_
_entity.id
_entity.type
_entity.pdbx_description
1 polymer ?
#
loop_
_entity_poly.entity_id
_entity_poly.type
_entity_poly.pdbx_seq_one_letter_code
_entity_poly.pdbx_strand_id
1 'polypeptide(L)'
;MKIVALTDIHGNLRYLNDIIPHLKDTDLTVIAGDITNFGDRYNAEMVINPIKEYSNNILAVYGNCDYPTVENFIEELGISIAWNWRKVDDYIYVGLGGSLSCPARTPGEYTDDRYMKFL
;
A
#
# COMPACT_ATOMS: atom_id res chain seq x y z
N MET A 1 -17.82 8.82 5.80
CA MET A 1 -16.63 8.02 5.47
C MET A 1 -15.39 8.78 5.92
N LYS A 2 -14.72 8.26 6.95
CA LYS A 2 -13.38 8.67 7.41
C LYS A 2 -12.36 7.75 6.76
N ILE A 3 -11.32 8.34 6.19
CA ILE A 3 -10.22 7.59 5.56
C ILE A 3 -8.93 7.96 6.29
N VAL A 4 -8.14 6.95 6.63
CA VAL A 4 -6.74 7.12 7.03
C VAL A 4 -5.88 6.69 5.86
N ALA A 5 -5.08 7.60 5.32
CA ALA A 5 -4.11 7.32 4.26
C ALA A 5 -2.70 7.30 4.84
N LEU A 6 -1.99 6.20 4.63
CA LEU A 6 -0.60 5.98 5.03
C LEU A 6 0.25 5.83 3.76
N THR A 7 1.44 6.41 3.74
CA THR A 7 2.41 6.31 2.64
C THR A 7 3.82 6.50 3.21
N ASP A 8 4.85 6.17 2.43
CA ASP A 8 6.27 6.29 2.82
C ASP A 8 6.57 5.71 4.21
N ILE A 9 5.94 4.56 4.53
CA ILE A 9 6.10 3.92 5.84
C ILE A 9 7.54 3.44 5.99
N HIS A 10 8.13 2.89 4.91
CA HIS A 10 9.52 2.42 4.87
C HIS A 10 9.89 1.50 6.04
N GLY A 11 8.96 0.62 6.46
CA GLY A 11 9.16 -0.25 7.62
C GLY A 11 9.14 0.45 8.99
N ASN A 12 8.91 1.76 9.04
CA ASN A 12 9.07 2.56 10.25
C ASN A 12 7.77 2.72 11.04
N LEU A 13 7.58 1.86 12.03
CA LEU A 13 6.39 1.85 12.89
C LEU A 13 6.51 2.74 14.13
N ARG A 14 7.50 3.65 14.21
CA ARG A 14 7.72 4.47 15.41
C ARG A 14 6.52 5.32 15.83
N TYR A 15 5.66 5.69 14.87
CA TYR A 15 4.47 6.50 15.09
C TYR A 15 3.17 5.69 15.10
N LEU A 16 3.25 4.36 15.02
CA LEU A 16 2.06 3.51 14.95
C LEU A 16 1.13 3.77 16.15
N ASN A 17 1.69 3.83 17.36
CA ASN A 17 0.91 4.07 18.58
C ASN A 17 0.14 5.40 18.55
N ASP A 18 0.71 6.44 17.95
CA ASP A 18 0.08 7.75 17.84
C ASP A 18 -1.12 7.73 16.88
N ILE A 19 -1.09 6.83 15.89
CA ILE A 19 -2.15 6.72 14.88
C ILE A 19 -3.21 5.65 15.20
N ILE A 20 -2.99 4.77 16.18
CA ILE A 20 -3.95 3.73 16.60
C ILE A 20 -5.37 4.29 16.84
N PRO A 21 -5.56 5.43 17.55
CA PRO A 21 -6.91 5.97 17.74
C PRO A 21 -7.62 6.31 16.44
N HIS A 22 -6.87 6.77 15.43
CA HIS A 22 -7.39 7.08 14.11
C HIS A 22 -7.68 5.81 13.29
N LEU A 23 -6.82 4.79 13.38
CA LEU A 23 -7.04 3.49 12.73
C LEU A 23 -8.30 2.79 13.26
N LYS A 24 -8.61 2.94 14.55
CA LYS A 24 -9.81 2.34 15.17
C LYS A 24 -11.13 3.05 14.82
N ASP A 25 -11.07 4.33 14.47
CA ASP A 25 -12.23 5.19 14.16
C ASP A 25 -12.37 5.46 12.65
N THR A 26 -11.59 4.75 11.82
CA THR A 26 -11.65 4.90 10.35
C THR A 26 -12.62 3.92 9.71
N ASP A 27 -13.27 4.36 8.63
CA ASP A 27 -14.10 3.48 7.79
C ASP A 27 -13.23 2.73 6.76
N LEU A 28 -12.10 3.32 6.38
CA LEU A 28 -11.15 2.76 5.42
C LEU A 28 -9.71 3.20 5.73
N THR A 29 -8.76 2.26 5.66
CA THR A 29 -7.33 2.55 5.63
C THR A 29 -6.79 2.35 4.22
N VAL A 30 -6.06 3.33 3.70
CA VAL A 30 -5.37 3.24 2.41
C VAL A 30 -3.87 3.26 2.65
N ILE A 31 -3.14 2.28 2.12
CA ILE A 31 -1.68 2.23 2.13
C ILE A 31 -1.20 2.53 0.71
N ALA A 32 -0.69 3.73 0.50
CA ALA A 32 -0.36 4.30 -0.81
C ALA A 32 1.14 4.14 -1.13
N GLY A 33 1.65 2.91 -1.08
CA GLY A 33 3.01 2.58 -1.48
C GLY A 33 4.08 2.78 -0.40
N ASP A 34 5.31 2.41 -0.78
CA ASP A 34 6.54 2.45 0.03
C ASP A 34 6.33 1.90 1.44
N ILE A 35 5.77 0.69 1.46
CA ILE A 35 5.45 -0.06 2.67
C ILE A 35 6.75 -0.43 3.40
N THR A 36 7.74 -0.84 2.62
CA THR A 36 9.06 -1.30 3.05
C THR A 36 10.15 -0.33 2.61
N ASN A 37 11.35 -0.52 3.13
CA ASN A 37 12.55 0.19 2.69
C ASN A 37 13.46 -0.78 1.95
N PHE A 38 13.20 -0.99 0.65
CA PHE A 38 13.87 -2.01 -0.16
C PHE A 38 13.71 -3.41 0.45
N GLY A 39 12.48 -3.76 0.83
CA GLY A 39 12.14 -5.00 1.53
C GLY A 39 11.19 -5.91 0.75
N ASP A 40 11.13 -7.16 1.18
CA ASP A 40 10.31 -8.21 0.57
C ASP A 40 9.00 -8.44 1.35
N ARG A 41 8.31 -9.55 1.03
CA ARG A 41 7.12 -10.02 1.75
C ARG A 41 7.27 -9.98 3.28
N TYR A 42 8.39 -10.46 3.82
CA TYR A 42 8.58 -10.53 5.28
C TYR A 42 8.59 -9.12 5.88
N ASN A 43 9.25 -8.17 5.21
CA ASN A 43 9.25 -6.77 5.65
C ASN A 43 7.85 -6.13 5.56
N ALA A 44 7.11 -6.40 4.49
CA ALA A 44 5.75 -5.91 4.34
C ALA A 44 4.80 -6.50 5.38
N GLU A 45 4.95 -7.77 5.72
CA GLU A 45 4.19 -8.44 6.77
C GLU A 45 4.41 -7.79 8.14
N MET A 46 5.65 -7.43 8.48
CA MET A 46 5.97 -6.72 9.71
C MET A 46 5.30 -5.35 9.82
N VAL A 47 4.95 -4.72 8.70
CA VAL A 47 4.26 -3.42 8.66
C VAL A 47 2.75 -3.57 8.65
N ILE A 48 2.24 -4.46 7.79
CA ILE A 48 0.81 -4.60 7.54
C ILE A 48 0.10 -5.29 8.71
N ASN A 49 0.71 -6.31 9.32
CA ASN A 49 0.06 -7.06 10.40
C ASN A 49 -0.30 -6.16 11.60
N PRO A 50 0.60 -5.31 12.12
CA PRO A 50 0.24 -4.37 13.19
C PRO A 50 -0.86 -3.38 12.82
N ILE A 51 -0.94 -2.94 11.56
CA ILE A 51 -2.02 -2.04 11.10
C ILE A 51 -3.37 -2.78 11.05
N LYS A 52 -3.36 -4.04 10.58
CA LYS A 52 -4.55 -4.91 10.51
C LYS A 52 -5.16 -5.23 11.87
N GLU A 53 -4.39 -5.16 12.96
CA GLU A 53 -4.94 -5.31 14.32
C GLU A 53 -5.97 -4.21 14.67
N TYR A 54 -5.87 -3.06 14.02
CA TYR A 54 -6.69 -1.88 14.34
C TYR A 54 -7.62 -1.46 13.21
N SER A 55 -7.40 -1.91 11.98
CA SER A 55 -8.23 -1.59 10.83
C SER A 55 -8.55 -2.83 9.99
N ASN A 56 -9.84 -3.11 9.81
CA ASN A 56 -10.33 -4.30 9.10
C ASN A 56 -10.59 -4.06 7.60
N ASN A 57 -10.69 -2.80 7.17
CA ASN A 57 -10.95 -2.43 5.78
C ASN A 57 -9.72 -1.68 5.26
N ILE A 58 -8.88 -2.40 4.51
CA ILE A 58 -7.61 -1.88 3.99
C ILE A 58 -7.58 -2.03 2.47
N LEU A 59 -7.16 -0.97 1.79
CA LEU A 59 -6.72 -1.00 0.40
C LEU A 59 -5.24 -0.63 0.33
N ALA A 60 -4.48 -1.33 -0.51
CA ALA A 60 -3.05 -1.10 -0.62
C ALA A 60 -2.57 -1.09 -2.09
N VAL A 61 -1.56 -0.28 -2.35
CA VAL A 61 -0.65 -0.43 -3.48
C VAL A 61 0.77 -0.53 -2.93
N TYR A 62 1.65 -1.25 -3.62
CA TYR A 62 3.08 -1.26 -3.35
C TYR A 62 3.74 -0.05 -4.02
N GLY A 63 4.84 0.44 -3.45
CA GLY A 63 5.64 1.50 -4.05
C GLY A 63 6.90 0.98 -4.73
N ASN A 64 7.82 1.88 -5.02
CA ASN A 64 9.04 1.55 -5.74
C ASN A 64 10.14 1.02 -4.83
N CYS A 65 10.10 1.34 -3.54
CA CYS A 65 10.93 0.73 -2.51
C CYS A 65 10.47 -0.68 -2.11
N ASP A 66 9.36 -1.17 -2.65
CA ASP A 66 8.84 -2.50 -2.37
C ASP A 66 9.28 -3.49 -3.45
N TYR A 67 9.79 -4.66 -3.04
CA TYR A 67 10.08 -5.74 -4.00
C TYR A 67 8.77 -6.34 -4.56
N PRO A 68 8.79 -6.98 -5.74
CA PRO A 68 7.60 -7.61 -6.34
C PRO A 68 6.90 -8.65 -5.44
N THR A 69 7.61 -9.22 -4.47
CA THR A 69 7.01 -10.13 -3.48
C THR A 69 6.02 -9.43 -2.53
N VAL A 70 6.12 -8.11 -2.38
CA VAL A 70 5.16 -7.28 -1.62
C VAL A 70 3.83 -7.17 -2.37
N GLU A 71 3.85 -6.98 -3.70
CA GLU A 71 2.65 -6.98 -4.55
C GLU A 71 1.88 -8.30 -4.37
N ASN A 72 2.56 -9.44 -4.55
CA ASN A 72 1.96 -10.76 -4.37
C ASN A 72 1.38 -10.93 -2.95
N PHE A 73 2.07 -10.43 -1.93
CA PHE A 73 1.62 -10.54 -0.54
C PHE A 73 0.32 -9.75 -0.29
N ILE A 74 0.24 -8.50 -0.75
CA ILE A 74 -0.98 -7.69 -0.56
C ILE A 74 -2.15 -8.20 -1.41
N GLU A 75 -1.87 -8.85 -2.54
CA GLU A 75 -2.87 -9.57 -3.34
C GLU A 75 -3.39 -10.81 -2.60
N GLU A 76 -2.51 -11.65 -2.06
CA GLU A 76 -2.88 -12.83 -1.25
C GLU A 76 -3.71 -12.44 -0.02
N LEU A 77 -3.41 -11.30 0.60
CA LEU A 77 -4.19 -10.76 1.71
C LEU A 77 -5.56 -10.21 1.29
N GLY A 78 -5.83 -10.09 -0.01
CA GLY A 78 -7.07 -9.53 -0.54
C GLY A 78 -7.21 -8.02 -0.32
N ILE A 79 -6.11 -7.29 -0.04
CA ILE A 79 -6.13 -5.85 0.19
C ILE A 79 -5.55 -5.04 -0.98
N SER A 80 -4.89 -5.70 -1.94
CA SER A 80 -4.36 -5.03 -3.13
C SER A 80 -5.46 -4.38 -3.98
N ILE A 81 -5.19 -3.16 -4.42
CA ILE A 81 -5.86 -2.51 -5.54
C ILE A 81 -4.87 -2.11 -6.64
N ALA A 82 -3.62 -2.57 -6.57
CA ALA A 82 -2.64 -2.28 -7.62
C ALA A 82 -3.09 -2.87 -8.95
N TRP A 83 -3.11 -2.05 -10.00
CA TRP A 83 -3.59 -2.42 -11.33
C TRP A 83 -5.03 -2.95 -11.30
N ASN A 84 -5.84 -2.44 -10.38
CA ASN A 84 -7.21 -2.84 -10.20
C ASN A 84 -8.03 -1.71 -9.57
N TRP A 85 -9.30 -1.98 -9.34
CA TRP A 85 -10.20 -1.08 -8.64
C TRP A 85 -11.03 -1.85 -7.61
N ARG A 86 -11.54 -1.13 -6.62
CA ARG A 86 -12.51 -1.65 -5.66
C ARG A 86 -13.54 -0.60 -5.31
N LYS A 87 -14.80 -0.99 -5.21
CA LYS A 87 -15.85 -0.15 -4.66
C LYS A 87 -15.88 -0.30 -3.14
N VAL A 88 -15.84 0.81 -2.43
CA VAL A 88 -16.07 0.90 -0.97
C VAL A 88 -17.12 1.98 -0.76
N ASP A 89 -18.25 1.61 -0.16
CA ASP A 89 -19.46 2.42 -0.08
C ASP A 89 -19.87 2.99 -1.46
N ASP A 90 -19.97 4.31 -1.59
CA ASP A 90 -20.36 5.00 -2.82
C ASP A 90 -19.17 5.37 -3.71
N TYR A 91 -17.95 5.00 -3.33
CA TYR A 91 -16.72 5.42 -3.99
C TYR A 91 -16.01 4.25 -4.70
N ILE A 92 -15.42 4.55 -5.85
CA ILE A 92 -14.54 3.62 -6.57
C ILE A 92 -13.09 4.07 -6.33
N TYR A 93 -12.28 3.16 -5.82
CA TYR A 93 -10.85 3.33 -5.61
C TYR A 93 -10.12 2.61 -6.73
N VAL A 94 -9.18 3.27 -7.36
CA VAL A 94 -8.35 2.72 -8.44
C VAL A 94 -6.90 2.83 -8.00
N GLY A 95 -6.14 1.74 -8.08
CA GLY A 95 -4.76 1.70 -7.64
C GLY A 95 -3.78 1.44 -8.77
N LEU A 96 -2.66 2.13 -8.71
CA LEU A 96 -1.50 1.93 -9.58
C LEU A 96 -0.30 1.69 -8.67
N GLY A 97 0.38 0.55 -8.85
CA GLY A 97 1.53 0.17 -8.04
C GLY A 97 2.85 0.64 -8.64
N GLY A 98 3.90 0.61 -7.81
CA GLY A 98 5.25 1.01 -8.17
C GLY A 98 5.39 2.50 -8.47
N SER A 99 6.44 2.87 -9.19
CA SER A 99 6.68 4.22 -9.68
C SER A 99 7.13 4.24 -11.13
N LEU A 100 7.13 5.44 -11.73
CA LEU A 100 7.89 5.71 -12.94
C LEU A 100 9.41 5.66 -12.65
N SER A 101 10.21 5.54 -13.70
CA SER A 101 11.68 5.52 -13.56
C SER A 101 12.21 6.68 -12.72
N CYS A 102 12.97 6.35 -11.68
CA CYS A 102 13.54 7.30 -10.73
C CYS A 102 15.03 7.54 -11.03
N PRO A 103 15.63 8.66 -10.56
CA PRO A 103 17.07 8.91 -10.75
C PRO A 103 17.96 7.82 -10.16
N ALA A 104 17.51 7.20 -9.06
CA ALA A 104 18.10 6.01 -8.49
C ALA A 104 17.24 4.79 -8.86
N ARG A 105 17.87 3.67 -9.20
CA ARG A 105 17.17 2.44 -9.54
C ARG A 105 16.61 1.77 -8.29
N THR A 106 15.31 1.54 -8.29
CA THR A 106 14.54 0.92 -7.21
C THR A 106 13.79 -0.32 -7.72
N PRO A 107 13.40 -1.26 -6.82
CA PRO A 107 12.78 -2.54 -7.22
C PRO A 107 11.47 -2.41 -8.02
N GLY A 108 10.60 -1.47 -7.66
CA GLY A 108 9.25 -1.31 -8.22
C GLY A 108 9.12 -0.18 -9.24
N GLU A 109 9.97 -0.18 -10.28
CA GLU A 109 9.91 0.83 -11.35
C GLU A 109 9.31 0.28 -12.65
N TYR A 110 8.49 1.11 -13.29
CA TYR A 110 7.77 0.81 -14.51
C TYR A 110 7.86 1.95 -15.53
N THR A 111 7.71 1.59 -16.80
CA THR A 111 7.66 2.56 -17.90
C THR A 111 6.28 3.20 -18.00
N ASP A 112 6.20 4.40 -18.57
CA ASP A 112 4.94 5.05 -18.94
C ASP A 112 4.03 4.11 -19.75
N ASP A 113 4.61 3.32 -20.67
CA ASP A 113 3.88 2.32 -21.46
C ASP A 113 3.14 1.29 -20.62
N ARG A 114 3.65 0.93 -19.43
CA ARG A 114 2.94 0.02 -18.53
C ARG A 114 1.71 0.70 -17.92
N TYR A 115 1.86 1.94 -17.46
CA TYR A 115 0.76 2.71 -16.89
C TYR A 115 -0.33 3.02 -17.94
N MET A 116 0.08 3.34 -19.17
CA MET A 116 -0.82 3.61 -20.29
C MET A 116 -1.64 2.39 -20.74
N LYS A 117 -1.22 1.15 -20.43
CA LYS A 117 -2.02 -0.05 -20.72
C LYS A 117 -3.17 -0.27 -19.74
N PHE A 118 -3.11 0.39 -18.57
CA PHE A 118 -4.13 0.26 -17.54
C PHE A 118 -5.23 1.32 -17.65
N LEU A 119 -4.88 2.51 -18.16
CA LEU A 119 -5.80 3.63 -18.44
C LEU A 119 -6.58 3.40 -19.74
#